data_AF-A0A9P0JPU4-F1
#
_entry.id   AF-A0A9P0JPU4-F1
#
_cell.length_a   1.000
_cell.length_b   1.000
_cell.length_c   1.000
_cell.angle_alpha   90.00
_cell.angle_beta   90.00
_cell.angle_gamma   90.00
#
_symmetry.space_group_name_H-M   'P 1'
#
loop_
_entity.id
_entity.type
_entity.pdbx_description
1 polymer ?
#
loop_
_entity_poly.entity_id
_entity_poly.type
_entity_poly.pdbx_seq_one_letter_code
_entity_poly.pdbx_strand_id
1 'polypeptide(L)'
;MQALMDNLHNECVGQTGVDESLIINARKGDFSEDQKLKCYMRCIFAEIGTIEDDGSIDVDGVLAVLPEDMRDFAEPIFRKCANIGGSDPCDIVYVTNKCAYAERPADYFLP
;
A
#
# COMPACT_ATOMS: atom_id res chain seq x y z
N MET A 1 2.10 -5.38 -16.28
CA MET A 1 2.00 -4.77 -14.94
C MET A 1 3.09 -3.76 -14.65
N GLN A 2 4.35 -3.98 -15.07
CA GLN A 2 5.45 -3.05 -14.79
C GLN A 2 5.12 -1.58 -15.10
N ALA A 3 4.63 -1.29 -16.32
CA ALA A 3 4.27 0.07 -16.70
C ALA A 3 3.17 0.71 -15.82
N LEU A 4 2.24 -0.09 -15.27
CA LEU A 4 1.24 0.42 -14.34
C LEU A 4 1.88 0.79 -13.00
N MET A 5 2.77 -0.05 -12.49
CA MET A 5 3.48 0.20 -11.23
C MET A 5 4.39 1.42 -11.33
N ASP A 6 5.13 1.56 -12.43
CA ASP A 6 5.98 2.72 -12.69
C ASP A 6 5.16 4.02 -12.74
N ASN A 7 3.97 3.98 -13.36
CA ASN A 7 3.07 5.14 -13.40
C ASN A 7 2.52 5.49 -12.02
N LEU A 8 2.06 4.51 -11.24
CA LEU A 8 1.58 4.73 -9.87
C LEU A 8 2.68 5.32 -8.98
N HIS A 9 3.89 4.78 -9.07
CA HIS A 9 5.05 5.29 -8.34
C HIS A 9 5.32 6.76 -8.70
N ASN A 10 5.48 7.08 -9.98
CA ASN A 10 5.78 8.44 -10.44
C ASN A 10 4.70 9.45 -10.03
N GLU A 11 3.42 9.08 -10.19
CA GLU A 11 2.28 9.91 -9.82
C GLU A 11 2.28 10.19 -8.31
N CYS A 12 2.41 9.14 -7.49
CA CYS A 12 2.34 9.28 -6.04
C CYS A 12 3.59 9.93 -5.44
N VAL A 13 4.78 9.77 -6.04
CA VAL A 13 5.96 10.58 -5.69
C VAL A 13 5.69 12.05 -6.01
N GLY A 14 5.12 12.36 -7.18
CA GLY A 14 4.75 13.71 -7.59
C GLY A 14 3.74 14.38 -6.66
N GLN A 15 2.69 13.66 -6.27
CA GLN A 15 1.62 14.18 -5.40
C GLN A 15 2.08 14.41 -3.96
N THR A 16 2.91 13.50 -3.42
CA THR A 16 3.27 13.52 -1.99
C THR A 16 4.61 14.18 -1.69
N GLY A 17 5.51 14.22 -2.68
CA GLY A 17 6.89 14.69 -2.50
C GLY A 17 7.68 13.88 -1.47
N VAL A 18 7.35 12.58 -1.33
CA VAL A 18 8.09 11.61 -0.51
C VAL A 18 9.52 11.45 -1.05
N ASP A 19 10.47 11.21 -0.15
CA ASP A 19 11.84 10.89 -0.54
C ASP A 19 11.95 9.43 -1.00
N GLU A 20 12.55 9.21 -2.17
CA GLU A 20 12.77 7.89 -2.77
C GLU A 20 13.44 6.89 -1.82
N SER A 21 14.38 7.37 -0.99
CA SER A 21 15.07 6.51 -0.04
C SER A 21 14.12 5.89 0.99
N LEU A 22 13.05 6.59 1.37
CA LEU A 22 12.05 6.09 2.30
C LEU A 22 11.21 4.97 1.68
N ILE A 23 10.88 5.08 0.39
CA ILE A 23 10.19 4.02 -0.36
C ILE A 23 11.11 2.79 -0.48
N ILE A 24 12.37 2.99 -0.87
CA ILE A 24 13.36 1.92 -1.02
C ILE A 24 13.59 1.17 0.31
N ASN A 25 13.58 1.88 1.43
CA ASN A 25 13.72 1.29 2.76
C ASN A 25 12.45 0.54 3.18
N ALA A 26 11.26 1.09 2.90
CA ALA A 26 9.99 0.42 3.18
C ALA A 26 9.86 -0.92 2.42
N ARG A 27 10.32 -1.00 1.17
CA ARG A 27 10.40 -2.27 0.40
C ARG A 27 11.24 -3.36 1.10
N LYS A 28 12.12 -2.97 2.03
CA LYS A 28 12.99 -3.87 2.81
C LYS A 28 12.52 -4.06 4.26
N GLY A 29 11.33 -3.56 4.59
CA GLY A 29 10.76 -3.65 5.94
C GLY A 29 11.16 -2.53 6.88
N ASP A 30 11.91 -1.53 6.42
CA ASP A 30 12.26 -0.35 7.21
C ASP A 30 11.26 0.78 6.93
N PHE A 31 10.18 0.78 7.71
CA PHE A 31 9.07 1.71 7.58
C PHE A 31 9.30 2.95 8.46
N SER A 32 9.83 4.02 7.87
CA SER A 32 9.82 5.34 8.50
C SER A 32 8.39 5.78 8.89
N GLU A 33 8.26 6.55 9.97
CA GLU A 33 6.99 7.17 10.38
C GLU A 33 6.73 8.50 9.65
N ASP A 34 7.50 8.81 8.59
CA ASP A 34 7.34 10.01 7.77
C ASP A 34 5.94 10.07 7.12
N GLN A 35 5.25 11.19 7.32
CA GLN A 35 3.88 11.35 6.86
C GLN A 35 3.74 11.26 5.33
N LYS A 36 4.75 11.69 4.57
CA LYS A 36 4.70 11.61 3.10
C LYS A 36 4.84 10.17 2.63
N LEU A 37 5.64 9.34 3.29
CA LEU A 37 5.70 7.91 3.02
C LEU A 37 4.34 7.24 3.28
N LYS A 38 3.68 7.56 4.40
CA LYS A 38 2.33 7.05 4.71
C LYS A 38 1.34 7.43 3.61
N CYS A 39 1.33 8.70 3.23
CA CYS A 39 0.42 9.19 2.19
C CYS A 39 0.80 8.72 0.78
N TYR A 40 2.06 8.38 0.52
CA TYR A 40 2.48 7.73 -0.72
C TYR A 40 1.84 6.36 -0.86
N MET A 41 1.87 5.54 0.20
CA MET A 41 1.20 4.24 0.21
C MET A 41 -0.30 4.40 0.00
N ARG A 42 -0.95 5.36 0.68
CA ARG A 42 -2.38 5.64 0.49
C ARG A 42 -2.71 6.15 -0.92
N CYS A 43 -1.86 6.98 -1.51
CA CYS A 43 -2.02 7.44 -2.88
C CYS A 43 -2.11 6.26 -3.85
N ILE A 44 -1.24 5.25 -3.73
CA ILE A 44 -1.25 4.08 -4.61
C ILE A 44 -2.61 3.36 -4.57
N PHE A 45 -3.18 3.15 -3.38
CA PHE A 45 -4.49 2.53 -3.22
C PHE A 45 -5.62 3.43 -3.77
N ALA A 46 -5.51 4.74 -3.59
CA ALA A 46 -6.48 5.68 -4.13
C ALA A 46 -6.46 5.73 -5.67
N GLU A 47 -5.30 5.71 -6.30
CA GLU A 47 -5.15 5.74 -7.77
C GLU A 47 -5.72 4.48 -8.44
N ILE A 48 -5.73 3.34 -7.74
CA ILE A 48 -6.40 2.12 -8.22
C ILE A 48 -7.87 2.02 -7.80
N GLY A 49 -8.40 3.05 -7.12
CA GLY A 49 -9.81 3.15 -6.74
C GLY A 49 -10.22 2.24 -5.59
N THR A 50 -9.32 1.91 -4.67
CA THR A 50 -9.57 0.95 -3.58
C THR A 50 -9.52 1.59 -2.19
N ILE A 51 -9.78 2.90 -2.13
CA ILE A 51 -10.01 3.64 -0.90
C ILE A 51 -11.47 4.07 -0.86
N GLU A 52 -12.16 3.72 0.22
CA GLU A 52 -13.54 4.08 0.50
C GLU A 52 -13.68 5.56 0.86
N ASP A 53 -14.91 6.08 0.84
CA ASP A 53 -15.22 7.48 1.18
C ASP A 53 -14.80 7.84 2.62
N ASP A 54 -14.78 6.87 3.54
CA ASP A 54 -14.34 7.06 4.92
C ASP A 54 -12.81 6.92 5.10
N GLY A 55 -12.09 6.65 4.01
CA GLY A 55 -10.64 6.51 3.98
C GLY A 55 -10.12 5.10 4.32
N SER A 56 -11.02 4.14 4.57
CA SER A 56 -10.65 2.73 4.73
C SER A 56 -10.32 2.06 3.39
N ILE A 57 -9.64 0.92 3.43
CA ILE A 57 -9.30 0.13 2.24
C ILE A 57 -10.49 -0.75 1.87
N ASP A 58 -10.95 -0.66 0.61
CA ASP A 58 -11.85 -1.63 0.00
C ASP A 58 -11.06 -2.91 -0.32
N VAL A 59 -11.12 -3.88 0.60
CA VAL A 59 -10.41 -5.14 0.45
C VAL A 59 -10.88 -5.93 -0.78
N ASP A 60 -12.19 -5.90 -1.09
CA ASP A 60 -12.73 -6.64 -2.23
C ASP A 60 -12.27 -5.99 -3.54
N GLY A 61 -12.27 -4.67 -3.60
CA GLY A 61 -11.70 -3.88 -4.69
C GLY A 61 -10.23 -4.18 -4.93
N VAL A 62 -9.40 -4.21 -3.86
CA VAL A 62 -7.98 -4.59 -3.98
C VAL A 62 -7.82 -5.98 -4.61
N LEU A 63 -8.56 -6.98 -4.11
CA LEU A 63 -8.47 -8.35 -4.63
C LEU A 63 -8.96 -8.46 -6.07
N ALA A 64 -9.92 -7.63 -6.48
CA ALA A 64 -10.40 -7.58 -7.87
C ALA A 64 -9.36 -7.00 -8.84
N VAL A 65 -8.55 -6.02 -8.40
CA VAL A 65 -7.48 -5.41 -9.21
C VAL A 65 -6.26 -6.32 -9.33
N LEU A 66 -5.99 -7.14 -8.31
CA LEU A 66 -4.82 -8.01 -8.31
C LEU A 66 -4.91 -9.11 -9.38
N PRO A 67 -3.76 -9.46 -10.00
CA PRO A 67 -3.62 -10.66 -10.82
C PRO A 67 -4.03 -11.93 -10.08
N GLU A 68 -4.55 -12.90 -10.82
CA GLU A 68 -5.05 -14.16 -10.26
C GLU A 68 -3.98 -14.92 -9.45
N ASP A 69 -2.73 -14.94 -9.93
CA ASP A 69 -1.59 -15.58 -9.26
C ASP A 69 -1.17 -14.88 -7.96
N MET A 70 -1.62 -13.63 -7.74
CA MET A 70 -1.37 -12.90 -6.50
C MET A 70 -2.50 -13.01 -5.48
N ARG A 71 -3.73 -13.30 -5.91
CA ARG A 71 -4.91 -13.30 -5.04
C ARG A 71 -4.80 -14.33 -3.91
N ASP A 72 -4.31 -15.53 -4.21
CA ASP A 72 -4.21 -16.63 -3.25
C ASP A 72 -3.38 -16.26 -2.01
N PHE A 73 -2.31 -15.48 -2.17
CA PHE A 73 -1.52 -15.01 -1.04
C PHE A 73 -1.98 -13.67 -0.49
N ALA A 74 -2.52 -12.79 -1.35
CA ALA A 74 -2.92 -11.45 -0.95
C ALA A 74 -4.22 -11.44 -0.13
N GLU A 75 -5.20 -12.28 -0.47
CA GLU A 75 -6.48 -12.34 0.24
C GLU A 75 -6.34 -12.55 1.75
N PRO A 76 -5.68 -13.61 2.26
CA PRO A 76 -5.55 -13.80 3.69
C PRO A 76 -4.79 -12.67 4.38
N ILE A 77 -3.85 -12.01 3.67
CA ILE A 77 -3.09 -10.87 4.20
C ILE A 77 -3.99 -9.65 4.32
N PHE A 78 -4.68 -9.23 3.26
CA PHE A 78 -5.55 -8.05 3.31
C PHE A 78 -6.71 -8.23 4.29
N ARG A 79 -7.31 -9.43 4.37
CA ARG A 79 -8.34 -9.73 5.38
C ARG A 79 -7.84 -9.62 6.81
N LYS A 80 -6.55 -9.91 7.04
CA LYS A 80 -5.91 -9.83 8.36
C LYS A 80 -5.41 -8.42 8.68
N CYS A 81 -4.91 -7.69 7.69
CA CYS A 81 -4.09 -6.50 7.89
C CYS A 81 -4.79 -5.19 7.54
N ALA A 82 -5.79 -5.20 6.66
CA ALA A 82 -6.48 -3.97 6.27
C ALA A 82 -7.34 -3.44 7.42
N ASN A 83 -7.39 -2.12 7.56
CA ASN A 83 -8.31 -1.42 8.46
C ASN A 83 -8.20 -1.83 9.95
N ILE A 84 -7.05 -2.38 10.38
CA ILE A 84 -6.82 -2.82 11.77
C ILE A 84 -6.47 -1.67 12.73
N GLY A 85 -6.38 -0.45 12.22
CA GLY A 85 -6.03 0.75 12.98
C GLY A 85 -5.46 1.84 12.09
N GLY A 86 -5.20 3.00 12.69
CA GLY A 86 -4.65 4.18 12.03
C GLY A 86 -5.36 5.44 12.52
N SER A 87 -4.63 6.54 12.68
CA SER A 87 -5.23 7.81 13.12
C SER A 87 -5.88 8.62 11.99
N ASP A 88 -5.50 8.34 10.75
CA ASP A 88 -5.99 8.99 9.54
C ASP A 88 -5.88 8.02 8.32
N PRO A 89 -6.45 8.35 7.15
CA PRO A 89 -6.40 7.47 5.99
C PRO A 89 -4.99 7.09 5.51
N CYS A 90 -4.00 7.97 5.63
CA CYS A 90 -2.61 7.63 5.30
C CYS A 90 -2.06 6.61 6.30
N ASP A 91 -2.36 6.80 7.59
CA ASP A 91 -1.93 5.91 8.66
C ASP A 91 -2.61 4.53 8.59
N ILE A 92 -3.87 4.44 8.16
CA ILE A 92 -4.57 3.17 7.91
C ILE A 92 -3.82 2.32 6.89
N VAL A 93 -3.45 2.91 5.75
CA VAL A 93 -2.74 2.20 4.68
C VAL A 93 -1.30 1.87 5.10
N TYR A 94 -0.67 2.75 5.87
CA TYR A 94 0.65 2.51 6.44
C TYR A 94 0.68 1.31 7.40
N VAL A 95 -0.27 1.25 8.34
CA VAL A 95 -0.42 0.11 9.27
C VAL A 95 -0.68 -1.18 8.49
N THR A 96 -1.51 -1.13 7.46
CA THR A 96 -1.77 -2.27 6.57
C THR A 96 -0.50 -2.77 5.90
N ASN A 97 0.34 -1.87 5.36
CA ASN A 97 1.59 -2.21 4.70
C ASN A 97 2.62 -2.84 5.66
N LYS A 98 2.74 -2.33 6.88
CA LYS A 98 3.61 -2.93 7.92
C LYS A 98 3.16 -4.33 8.30
N CYS A 99 1.86 -4.53 8.48
CA CYS A 99 1.29 -5.84 8.77
C CYS A 99 1.53 -6.80 7.60
N ALA A 100 1.28 -6.37 6.35
CA ALA A 100 1.50 -7.20 5.17
C ALA A 100 2.97 -7.64 5.03
N TYR A 101 3.93 -6.73 5.25
CA TYR A 101 5.35 -7.08 5.27
C TYR A 101 5.67 -8.09 6.37
N ALA A 102 5.15 -7.91 7.59
CA ALA A 102 5.38 -8.82 8.71
C ALA A 102 4.81 -10.23 8.46
N GLU A 103 3.67 -10.34 7.78
CA GLU A 103 3.05 -11.62 7.44
C GLU A 103 3.80 -12.37 6.35
N ARG A 104 4.25 -11.65 5.31
CA ARG A 104 4.86 -12.28 4.15
C ARG A 104 5.89 -11.37 3.46
N PRO A 105 7.10 -11.22 4.05
CA PRO A 105 8.13 -10.32 3.52
C PRO A 105 8.57 -10.66 2.09
N ALA A 106 8.58 -11.94 1.73
CA ALA A 106 9.05 -12.43 0.43
C ALA A 106 8.14 -12.03 -0.74
N ASP A 107 6.87 -11.70 -0.47
CA ASP A 107 5.87 -11.36 -1.47
C ASP A 107 5.36 -9.92 -1.29
N TYR A 108 5.92 -9.19 -0.32
CA TYR A 108 5.62 -7.78 -0.13
C TYR A 108 6.17 -6.96 -1.29
N PHE A 109 5.31 -6.10 -1.82
CA PHE A 109 5.64 -5.21 -2.92
C PHE A 109 5.08 -3.82 -2.64
N LEU A 110 5.90 -2.81 -2.93
CA LEU A 110 5.53 -1.41 -2.92
C LEU A 110 6.10 -0.79 -4.21
N PRO A 111 5.25 -0.23 -5.10
CA PRO A 111 5.68 0.43 -6.32
C PRO A 111 6.85 1.39 -6.14
#